data_AF-A0A5C7Z379-F1
#
_entry.id   AF-A0A5C7Z379-F1
#
_cell.length_a   1.000
_cell.length_b   1.000
_cell.length_c   1.000
_cell.angle_alpha   90.00
_cell.angle_beta   90.00
_cell.angle_gamma   90.00
#
_symmetry.space_group_name_H-M   'P 1'
#
loop_
_entity.id
_entity.type
_entity.pdbx_description
1 polymer ?
#
loop_
_entity_poly.entity_id
_entity_poly.type
_entity_poly.pdbx_seq_one_letter_code
_entity_poly.pdbx_strand_id
1 'polypeptide(L)' 'MQNLIYILFLVIFIWTLYDIWTSSLDSGKKILWTILSLILGFIGTIIYVLVGRKR' A
#
# COMPACT_ATOMS: atom_id res chain seq x y z
N MET A 1 1.35 24.60 -2.29
CA MET A 1 2.51 23.70 -2.47
C MET A 1 2.41 22.45 -1.59
N GLN A 2 2.19 22.55 -0.26
CA GLN A 2 2.13 21.38 0.64
C GLN A 2 0.88 20.48 0.46
N ASN A 3 -0.29 21.04 0.16
CA ASN A 3 -1.54 20.26 0.04
C ASN A 3 -1.52 19.24 -1.12
N LEU A 4 -0.81 19.54 -2.20
CA LEU A 4 -0.69 18.66 -3.37
C LEU A 4 0.06 17.37 -3.03
N ILE A 5 1.07 17.45 -2.15
CA ILE A 5 1.87 16.31 -1.73
C ILE A 5 1.04 15.32 -0.90
N TYR A 6 0.20 15.83 0.01
CA TYR A 6 -0.71 14.99 0.79
C TYR A 6 -1.75 14.28 -0.10
N ILE A 7 -2.28 14.98 -1.10
CA ILE A 7 -3.22 14.40 -2.07
C ILE A 7 -2.53 13.29 -2.87
N LEU A 8 -1.31 13.53 -3.36
CA LEU A 8 -0.52 12.52 -4.07
C LEU A 8 -0.26 11.29 -3.19
N PHE A 9 0.12 11.47 -1.92
CA PHE A 9 0.30 10.36 -1.00
C PHE A 9 -0.99 9.56 -0.79
N LEU A 10 -2.12 10.24 -0.67
CA LEU A 10 -3.41 9.60 -0.48
C LEU A 10 -3.81 8.78 -1.73
N VAL A 11 -3.56 9.29 -2.93
CA VAL A 11 -3.78 8.55 -4.19
C VAL A 11 -2.91 7.30 -4.26
N ILE A 12 -1.61 7.41 -3.94
CA ILE A 12 -0.68 6.26 -3.94
C ILE A 12 -1.09 5.23 -2.89
N PHE A 13 -1.56 5.69 -1.72
CA PHE A 13 -2.05 4.82 -0.66
C PHE A 13 -3.26 4.00 -1.10
N ILE A 14 -4.27 4.66 -1.70
CA ILE A 14 -5.45 3.98 -2.24
C ILE A 14 -5.06 2.99 -3.33
N TRP A 15 -4.19 3.40 -4.25
CA TRP A 15 -3.69 2.52 -5.30
C TRP A 15 -2.97 1.28 -4.73
N THR A 16 -2.22 1.46 -3.65
CA THR A 16 -1.52 0.35 -2.99
C THR A 16 -2.47 -0.64 -2.35
N LEU A 17 -3.53 -0.16 -1.70
CA LEU A 17 -4.59 -1.04 -1.20
C LEU A 17 -5.25 -1.79 -2.36
N TYR A 18 -5.57 -1.10 -3.46
CA TYR A 18 -6.11 -1.76 -4.65
C TYR A 18 -5.16 -2.84 -5.20
N ASP A 19 -3.86 -2.56 -5.33
CA ASP A 19 -2.86 -3.51 -5.80
C ASP A 19 -2.73 -4.72 -4.86
N ILE A 20 -2.75 -4.52 -3.54
CA ILE A 20 -2.77 -5.61 -2.55
C ILE A 20 -3.96 -6.54 -2.78
N TRP A 21 -5.16 -5.98 -2.90
CA TRP A 21 -6.38 -6.79 -2.99
C TRP A 21 -6.57 -7.46 -4.35
N THR A 22 -6.05 -6.85 -5.42
CA THR A 22 -6.07 -7.41 -6.79
C THR A 22 -4.90 -8.33 -7.09
N SER A 23 -3.83 -8.32 -6.29
CA SER A 23 -2.70 -9.24 -6.45
C SER A 23 -3.10 -10.71 -6.29
N SER A 24 -2.25 -11.61 -6.80
CA SER A 24 -2.35 -13.06 -6.63
C SER A 24 -1.90 -13.53 -5.23
N LEU A 25 -1.68 -12.62 -4.28
CA LEU A 25 -1.30 -12.96 -2.92
C LEU A 25 -2.41 -13.77 -2.22
N ASP A 26 -1.99 -14.70 -1.37
CA ASP A 26 -2.92 -15.42 -0.51
C ASP A 26 -3.66 -14.47 0.45
N SER A 27 -4.90 -14.82 0.82
CA SER A 27 -5.79 -13.99 1.63
C SER A 27 -5.13 -13.52 2.93
N GLY A 28 -4.37 -14.39 3.60
CA GLY A 28 -3.65 -14.02 4.83
C GLY A 28 -2.58 -12.96 4.60
N LYS A 29 -1.85 -13.04 3.48
CA LYS A 29 -0.82 -12.06 3.11
C LYS A 29 -1.44 -10.73 2.71
N LYS A 30 -2.58 -10.74 2.01
CA LYS A 30 -3.32 -9.52 1.66
C LYS A 30 -3.74 -8.73 2.89
N ILE A 31 -4.29 -9.42 3.88
CA ILE A 31 -4.70 -8.82 5.16
C ILE A 31 -3.48 -8.25 5.89
N LEU A 32 -2.38 -9.01 5.97
CA LEU A 32 -1.16 -8.57 6.63
C LEU A 32 -0.60 -7.30 5.99
N TRP A 33 -0.47 -7.25 4.66
CA TRP A 33 0.02 -6.07 3.94
C TRP A 33 -0.91 -4.86 4.04
N THR A 34 -2.23 -5.09 4.08
CA THR A 34 -3.22 -4.03 4.31
C THR A 34 -3.05 -3.40 5.69
N ILE A 35 -2.95 -4.22 6.73
CA ILE A 35 -2.74 -3.76 8.11
C ILE A 35 -1.40 -3.04 8.24
N LEU A 36 -0.33 -3.61 7.67
CA LEU A 36 1.00 -3.01 7.70
C LEU A 36 1.03 -1.64 7.02
N SER A 37 0.35 -1.50 5.88
CA SER A 37 0.22 -0.23 5.15
C SER A 37 -0.60 0.79 5.94
N LEU A 38 -1.66 0.38 6.63
CA LEU A 38 -2.46 1.27 7.48
C LEU A 38 -1.69 1.79 8.70
N ILE A 39 -0.90 0.94 9.37
CA ILE A 39 -0.15 1.31 10.58
C ILE A 39 1.08 2.15 10.23
N LEU A 40 1.84 1.73 9.22
CA LEU A 40 3.07 2.43 8.82
C LEU A 40 2.81 3.57 7.83
N GLY A 41 1.58 3.72 7.34
CA GLY A 41 1.16 4.72 6.37
C GLY A 41 2.02 4.69 5.11
N PHE A 42 2.68 5.82 4.82
CA PHE A 42 3.51 5.96 3.63
C PHE A 42 4.69 4.97 3.59
N ILE A 43 5.29 4.68 4.74
CA ILE A 43 6.43 3.73 4.81
C ILE A 43 5.96 2.32 4.49
N GLY A 44 4.81 1.89 5.02
CA GLY A 44 4.24 0.56 4.73
C GLY A 44 3.90 0.40 3.25
N THR A 45 3.39 1.47 2.64
CA THR A 45 3.13 1.56 1.20
C THR A 45 4.38 1.30 0.36
N ILE A 46 5.50 1.97 0.69
CA ILE A 46 6.78 1.78 0.00
C ILE A 46 7.29 0.34 0.16
N ILE A 47 7.26 -0.19 1.40
CA ILE A 47 7.75 -1.54 1.69
C ILE A 47 6.93 -2.58 0.93
N TYR A 48 5.60 -2.42 0.87
CA TYR A 48 4.76 -3.29 0.06
C TYR A 48 5.19 -3.27 -1.41
N VAL A 49 5.38 -2.09 -2.01
CA VAL A 49 5.75 -1.99 -3.43
C VAL A 49 7.12 -2.63 -3.72
N LEU A 50 8.07 -2.55 -2.79
CA LEU A 50 9.42 -3.09 -2.99
C LEU A 50 9.54 -4.58 -2.66
N VAL A 51 8.85 -5.05 -1.62
CA VAL A 51 9.05 -6.40 -1.05
C VAL A 51 7.80 -7.27 -1.14
N GLY A 52 6.63 -6.67 -0.88
CA GLY A 52 5.35 -7.37 -0.84
C GLY A 52 4.75 -7.65 -2.21
N ARG A 53 4.99 -6.75 -3.17
CA ARG A 53 4.56 -6.84 -4.56
C ARG A 53 5.45 -7.81 -5.33
N LYS A 54 5.35 -9.09 -4.98
CA LYS A 54 5.85 -10.17 -5.82
C LYS A 54 4.83 -10.39 -6.93
N ARG A 55 5.21 -10.06 -8.17
CA ARG A 55 4.44 -10.38 -9.37
C ARG A 55 4.13 -11.87 -9.42
#